data_AF-A5PDE5-F1
#
_entry.id   AF-A5PDE5-F1
#
_cell.length_a   1.000
_cell.length_b   1.000
_cell.length_c   1.000
_cell.angle_alpha   90.00
_cell.angle_beta   90.00
_cell.angle_gamma   90.00
#
_symmetry.space_group_name_H-M   'P 1'
#
loop_
_entity.id
_entity.type
_entity.pdbx_description
1 polymer ?
#
loop_
_entity_poly.entity_id
_entity_poly.type
_entity_poly.pdbx_seq_one_letter_code
_entity_poly.pdbx_strand_id
1 'polypeptide(L)'
;MAAIKYPDPRLRDLLARFDEDSEQHGEIVPLEDLKREIWQYGKRRCDVEASRDNLKYYLGFAFEVNGGLDLDSLALTGLLSVPWAALQGRLQGPNSRQETFVEAIRRALEVPNLRDWCLAQGTWLQWRRLEGIYRQEIDDFRQSDAFHRKGWRSKIISRSQHYLIGEIHRILGKSKPSLATRGEAYDYIAAAGGNPRFWQAPPAPEPWWGS
;
A
#
# COMPACT_ATOMS: atom_id res chain seq x y z
N MET A 1 31.51 -3.14 -32.01
CA MET A 1 30.15 -2.56 -31.88
C MET A 1 29.21 -3.68 -31.45
N ALA A 2 28.84 -3.71 -30.17
CA ALA A 2 28.07 -4.81 -29.59
C ALA A 2 26.59 -4.69 -29.96
N ALA A 3 25.97 -5.80 -30.37
CA ALA A 3 24.58 -5.87 -30.73
C ALA A 3 23.70 -5.46 -29.53
N ILE A 4 22.93 -4.39 -29.72
CA ILE A 4 21.83 -4.03 -28.82
C ILE A 4 20.79 -5.14 -28.99
N LYS A 5 20.82 -6.14 -28.11
CA LYS A 5 19.71 -7.08 -27.97
C LYS A 5 18.51 -6.25 -27.51
N TYR A 6 17.49 -6.18 -28.36
CA TYR A 6 16.19 -5.63 -27.99
C TYR A 6 15.77 -6.20 -26.63
N PRO A 7 15.19 -5.39 -25.72
CA PRO A 7 14.65 -5.90 -24.48
C PRO A 7 13.65 -7.02 -24.79
N ASP A 8 13.60 -8.02 -23.91
CA ASP A 8 12.63 -9.12 -23.97
C ASP A 8 11.25 -8.56 -24.40
N PRO A 9 10.57 -9.13 -25.40
CA PRO A 9 9.25 -8.67 -25.83
C PRO A 9 8.27 -8.45 -24.67
N ARG A 10 8.37 -9.23 -23.60
CA ARG A 10 7.56 -9.06 -22.37
C ARG A 10 7.90 -7.79 -21.60
N LEU A 11 9.16 -7.38 -21.61
CA LEU A 11 9.61 -6.11 -21.03
C LEU A 11 9.19 -4.94 -21.92
N ARG A 12 9.13 -5.12 -23.25
CA ARG A 12 8.69 -4.08 -24.18
C ARG A 12 7.21 -3.71 -23.95
N ASP A 13 6.34 -4.70 -23.85
CA ASP A 13 4.92 -4.49 -23.56
C ASP A 13 4.69 -3.92 -22.15
N LEU A 14 5.53 -4.31 -21.19
CA LEU A 14 5.50 -3.76 -19.84
C LEU A 14 5.92 -2.28 -19.83
N LEU A 15 7.00 -1.93 -20.54
CA LEU A 15 7.52 -0.57 -20.62
C LEU A 15 6.59 0.36 -21.42
N ALA A 16 5.94 -0.14 -22.47
CA ALA A 16 4.95 0.62 -23.24
C ALA A 16 3.76 1.10 -22.37
N ARG A 17 3.35 0.30 -21.36
CA ARG A 17 2.31 0.70 -20.39
C ARG A 17 2.72 1.86 -19.48
N PHE A 18 4.02 2.15 -19.37
CA PHE A 18 4.55 3.27 -18.61
C PHE A 18 4.86 4.49 -19.49
N ASP A 19 4.91 4.33 -20.81
CA ASP A 19 5.10 5.42 -21.80
C ASP A 19 3.77 6.07 -22.23
N GLU A 20 2.62 5.43 -21.99
CA GLU A 20 1.30 5.99 -22.26
C GLU A 20 0.87 6.96 -21.14
N ASP A 21 0.91 8.26 -21.45
CA ASP A 21 0.27 9.38 -20.76
C ASP A 21 0.58 9.57 -19.26
N SER A 22 1.81 10.02 -19.01
CA SER A 22 2.25 10.58 -17.72
C SER A 22 1.57 11.90 -17.32
N GLU A 23 0.64 12.43 -18.13
CA GLU A 23 -0.15 13.63 -17.83
C GLU A 23 -1.53 13.34 -17.18
N GLN A 24 -1.95 12.08 -17.05
CA GLN A 24 -3.24 11.70 -16.41
C GLN A 24 -3.08 11.07 -15.01
N HIS A 25 -2.10 11.48 -14.22
CA HIS A 25 -1.89 10.93 -12.87
C HIS A 25 -2.83 11.54 -11.82
N GLY A 26 -4.12 11.23 -11.92
CA GLY A 26 -5.12 11.47 -10.86
C GLY A 26 -5.21 10.34 -9.81
N GLU A 27 -4.81 9.12 -10.16
CA GLU A 27 -4.95 7.93 -9.31
C GLU A 27 -3.59 7.22 -9.09
N ILE A 28 -3.33 6.82 -7.85
CA ILE A 28 -2.06 6.17 -7.44
C ILE A 28 -1.93 4.75 -8.02
N VAL A 29 -3.06 4.03 -8.19
CA VAL A 29 -3.14 2.71 -8.84
C VAL A 29 -4.51 2.59 -9.53
N PRO A 30 -4.58 2.16 -10.81
CA PRO A 30 -5.86 1.96 -11.49
C PRO A 30 -6.75 0.94 -10.76
N LEU A 31 -8.05 1.25 -10.66
CA LEU A 31 -9.04 0.43 -9.95
C LEU A 31 -9.03 -1.06 -10.32
N GLU A 32 -8.91 -1.39 -11.60
CA GLU A 32 -8.96 -2.78 -12.09
C GLU A 32 -7.77 -3.61 -11.63
N ASP A 33 -6.58 -3.01 -11.52
CA ASP A 33 -5.40 -3.68 -10.98
C ASP A 33 -5.55 -3.97 -9.49
N LEU A 34 -6.20 -3.07 -8.76
CA LEU A 34 -6.46 -3.23 -7.33
C LEU A 34 -7.59 -4.25 -7.06
N LYS A 35 -8.64 -4.32 -7.90
CA LYS A 35 -9.63 -5.41 -7.89
C LYS A 35 -8.98 -6.77 -8.12
N ARG A 36 -8.04 -6.85 -9.08
CA ARG A 36 -7.28 -8.09 -9.36
C ARG A 36 -6.45 -8.51 -8.15
N GLU A 37 -5.78 -7.57 -7.50
CA GLU A 37 -5.04 -7.81 -6.25
C GLU A 37 -5.93 -8.42 -5.16
N ILE A 38 -7.09 -7.81 -4.90
CA ILE A 38 -8.05 -8.27 -3.88
C ILE A 38 -8.57 -9.67 -4.20
N TRP A 39 -8.87 -9.95 -5.46
CA TRP A 39 -9.36 -11.28 -5.87
C TRP A 39 -8.33 -12.40 -5.63
N GLN A 40 -7.04 -12.07 -5.67
CA GLN A 40 -5.94 -12.99 -5.39
C GLN A 40 -5.66 -13.14 -3.88
N TYR A 41 -6.19 -12.26 -3.04
CA TYR A 41 -6.00 -12.33 -1.59
C TYR A 41 -6.60 -13.62 -0.99
N GLY A 42 -5.84 -14.23 -0.08
CA GLY A 42 -6.09 -15.55 0.51
C GLY A 42 -5.73 -16.73 -0.40
N LYS A 43 -5.23 -16.49 -1.63
CA LYS A 43 -4.74 -17.54 -2.54
C LYS A 43 -3.22 -17.54 -2.67
N ARG A 44 -2.55 -16.50 -2.19
CA ARG A 44 -1.11 -16.33 -2.35
C ARG A 44 -0.40 -16.73 -1.06
N ARG A 45 0.80 -17.29 -1.21
CA ARG A 45 1.67 -17.60 -0.07
C ARG A 45 2.04 -16.33 0.74
N CYS A 46 2.02 -15.18 0.07
CA CYS A 46 2.29 -13.88 0.67
C CYS A 46 1.13 -13.30 1.51
N ASP A 47 0.00 -13.99 1.66
CA ASP A 47 -1.12 -13.50 2.47
C ASP A 47 -1.00 -13.89 3.97
N VAL A 48 0.04 -14.66 4.35
CA VAL A 48 0.40 -14.93 5.75
C VAL A 48 1.17 -13.74 6.31
N GLU A 49 0.63 -13.13 7.35
CA GLU A 49 1.18 -11.93 8.00
C GLU A 49 2.60 -12.17 8.53
N ALA A 50 3.47 -11.18 8.33
CA ALA A 50 4.90 -11.23 8.67
C ALA A 50 5.69 -12.41 8.05
N SER A 51 5.10 -13.15 7.12
CA SER A 51 5.86 -14.14 6.34
C SER A 51 6.85 -13.44 5.41
N ARG A 52 7.97 -14.11 5.12
CA ARG A 52 8.95 -13.58 4.16
C ARG A 52 8.31 -13.26 2.81
N ASP A 53 7.38 -14.08 2.34
CA ASP A 53 6.65 -13.86 1.09
C ASP A 53 5.75 -12.63 1.14
N ASN A 54 5.15 -12.33 2.29
CA ASN A 54 4.40 -11.10 2.52
C ASN A 54 5.30 -9.85 2.46
N LEU A 55 6.48 -9.90 3.05
CA LEU A 55 7.45 -8.79 2.98
C LEU A 55 7.94 -8.56 1.54
N LYS A 56 8.23 -9.62 0.79
CA LYS A 56 8.56 -9.52 -0.65
C LYS A 56 7.44 -8.91 -1.47
N TYR A 57 6.19 -9.17 -1.11
CA TYR A 57 5.05 -8.61 -1.81
C TYR A 57 4.98 -7.08 -1.64
N TYR A 58 5.23 -6.58 -0.44
CA TYR A 58 5.20 -5.15 -0.16
C TYR A 58 6.45 -4.39 -0.65
N LEU A 59 7.64 -4.99 -0.52
CA LEU A 59 8.92 -4.32 -0.80
C LEU A 59 9.52 -4.72 -2.15
N GLY A 60 9.06 -5.82 -2.74
CA GLY A 60 9.56 -6.33 -4.01
C GLY A 60 10.85 -7.12 -3.90
N PHE A 61 11.17 -7.82 -4.99
CA PHE A 61 12.37 -8.66 -5.13
C PHE A 61 13.67 -7.85 -5.00
N ALA A 62 13.70 -6.62 -5.49
CA ALA A 62 14.88 -5.76 -5.42
C ALA A 62 15.32 -5.50 -3.98
N PHE A 63 14.37 -5.22 -3.08
CA PHE A 63 14.67 -5.07 -1.65
C PHE A 63 15.03 -6.41 -1.01
N GLU A 64 14.44 -7.54 -1.45
CA GLU A 64 14.85 -8.86 -0.94
C GLU A 64 16.34 -9.14 -1.18
N VAL A 65 16.80 -9.01 -2.44
CA VAL A 65 18.18 -9.35 -2.80
C VAL A 65 19.18 -8.41 -2.14
N ASN A 66 18.78 -7.17 -1.87
CA ASN A 66 19.62 -6.17 -1.21
C ASN A 66 19.43 -6.14 0.32
N GLY A 67 18.80 -7.17 0.91
CA GLY A 67 18.69 -7.31 2.36
C GLY A 67 17.86 -6.21 3.03
N GLY A 68 16.80 -5.73 2.37
CA GLY A 68 15.94 -4.64 2.84
C GLY A 68 14.53 -5.06 3.25
N LEU A 69 14.27 -6.37 3.47
CA LEU A 69 12.94 -6.85 3.89
C LEU A 69 12.56 -6.45 5.33
N ASP A 70 13.53 -5.97 6.10
CA ASP A 70 13.36 -5.41 7.44
C ASP A 70 12.79 -3.99 7.43
N LEU A 71 12.79 -3.31 6.28
CA LEU A 71 12.27 -1.95 6.17
C LEU A 71 10.75 -1.94 6.31
N ASP A 72 10.25 -0.94 7.04
CA ASP A 72 8.82 -0.70 7.12
C ASP A 72 8.31 -0.17 5.77
N SER A 73 7.48 -0.96 5.09
CA SER A 73 6.93 -0.62 3.77
C SER A 73 6.10 0.67 3.75
N LEU A 74 5.43 1.03 4.86
CA LEU A 74 4.69 2.29 4.96
C LEU A 74 5.68 3.45 5.14
N ALA A 75 6.67 3.32 6.02
CA ALA A 75 7.71 4.34 6.17
C ALA A 75 8.45 4.58 4.84
N LEU A 76 8.78 3.51 4.11
CA LEU A 76 9.41 3.60 2.80
C LEU A 76 8.51 4.32 1.79
N THR A 77 7.21 3.99 1.77
CA THR A 77 6.23 4.67 0.91
C THR A 77 6.18 6.18 1.19
N GLY A 78 6.19 6.58 2.47
CA GLY A 78 6.27 7.99 2.85
C GLY A 78 7.57 8.65 2.43
N LEU A 79 8.70 7.99 2.66
CA LEU A 79 10.03 8.49 2.27
C LEU A 79 10.14 8.70 0.76
N LEU A 80 9.63 7.76 -0.05
CA LEU A 80 9.67 7.85 -1.51
C LEU A 80 8.68 8.87 -2.09
N SER A 81 7.77 9.41 -1.27
CA SER A 81 6.82 10.44 -1.70
C SER A 81 7.37 11.86 -1.59
N VAL A 82 8.56 12.05 -1.00
CA VAL A 82 9.17 13.38 -0.88
C VAL A 82 9.82 13.82 -2.20
N PRO A 83 9.93 15.13 -2.48
CA PRO A 83 10.66 15.61 -3.65
C PRO A 83 12.09 15.08 -3.68
N TRP A 84 12.61 14.78 -4.87
CA TRP A 84 13.97 14.23 -5.04
C TRP A 84 15.05 15.03 -4.31
N ALA A 85 15.00 16.36 -4.37
CA ALA A 85 15.95 17.22 -3.66
C ALA A 85 15.95 17.01 -2.14
N ALA A 86 14.76 16.81 -1.55
CA ALA A 86 14.62 16.51 -0.12
C ALA A 86 15.14 15.10 0.19
N LEU A 87 14.90 14.12 -0.69
CA LEU A 87 15.39 12.76 -0.55
C LEU A 87 16.93 12.70 -0.61
N GLN A 88 17.54 13.39 -1.57
CA GLN A 88 19.00 13.44 -1.72
C GLN A 88 19.69 13.95 -0.46
N GLY A 89 19.17 15.02 0.16
CA GLY A 89 19.74 15.55 1.40
C GLY A 89 19.74 14.57 2.57
N ARG A 90 18.92 13.50 2.51
CA ARG A 90 18.83 12.47 3.57
C ARG A 90 19.59 11.21 3.25
N LEU A 91 19.65 10.86 1.97
CA LEU A 91 20.48 9.77 1.48
C LEU A 91 21.97 10.16 1.45
N GLN A 92 22.31 11.45 1.46
CA GLN A 92 23.68 11.90 1.70
C GLN A 92 24.01 11.77 3.19
N GLY A 93 25.15 11.14 3.49
CA GLY A 93 25.62 10.84 4.83
C GLY A 93 27.12 10.58 4.84
N PRO A 94 27.73 10.40 6.03
CA PRO A 94 29.18 10.26 6.19
C PRO A 94 29.78 9.14 5.33
N ASN A 95 29.00 8.08 5.09
CA ASN A 95 29.40 6.88 4.37
C ASN A 95 28.71 6.72 3.00
N SER A 96 28.13 7.79 2.43
CA SER A 96 27.29 7.69 1.23
C SER A 96 28.00 7.16 -0.03
N ARG A 97 29.35 7.09 -0.02
CA ARG A 97 30.15 6.51 -1.11
C ARG A 97 30.40 5.01 -0.95
N GLN A 98 30.11 4.45 0.21
CA GLN A 98 30.40 3.05 0.56
C GLN A 98 29.13 2.28 0.91
N GLU A 99 28.06 2.96 1.32
CA GLU A 99 26.76 2.34 1.60
C GLU A 99 25.97 2.08 0.31
N THR A 100 25.21 0.98 0.32
CA THR A 100 24.19 0.67 -0.69
C THR A 100 22.97 1.58 -0.52
N PHE A 101 22.11 1.64 -1.54
CA PHE A 101 20.87 2.41 -1.46
C PHE A 101 19.93 1.95 -0.32
N VAL A 102 19.86 0.64 -0.07
CA VAL A 102 19.04 0.09 1.03
C VAL A 102 19.60 0.51 2.39
N GLU A 103 20.93 0.51 2.55
CA GLU A 103 21.57 1.00 3.78
C GLU A 103 21.36 2.50 3.99
N ALA A 104 21.43 3.30 2.92
CA ALA A 104 21.13 4.73 2.98
C ALA A 104 19.67 5.00 3.39
N ILE A 105 18.71 4.22 2.85
CA ILE A 105 17.30 4.29 3.26
C ILE A 105 17.14 3.91 4.73
N ARG A 106 17.75 2.79 5.15
CA ARG A 106 17.67 2.31 6.54
C ARG A 106 18.16 3.38 7.50
N ARG A 107 19.34 3.94 7.24
CA ARG A 107 19.92 5.04 8.01
C ARG A 107 19.01 6.27 8.03
N ALA A 108 18.40 6.64 6.90
CA ALA A 108 17.46 7.75 6.89
C ALA A 108 16.26 7.48 7.82
N LEU A 109 15.70 6.26 7.77
CA LEU A 109 14.57 5.85 8.61
C LEU A 109 14.94 5.58 10.07
N GLU A 110 16.21 5.62 10.46
CA GLU A 110 16.63 5.57 11.87
C GLU A 110 16.42 6.91 12.59
N VAL A 111 16.28 8.01 11.86
CA VAL A 111 16.01 9.34 12.44
C VAL A 111 14.56 9.39 12.94
N PRO A 112 14.29 9.46 14.26
CA PRO A 112 12.94 9.23 14.80
C PRO A 112 11.87 10.16 14.21
N ASN A 113 12.16 11.47 14.15
CA ASN A 113 11.21 12.46 13.61
C ASN A 113 10.90 12.21 12.12
N LEU A 114 11.91 11.80 11.35
CA LEU A 114 11.71 11.46 9.93
C LEU A 114 10.91 10.17 9.80
N ARG A 115 11.25 9.16 10.59
CA ARG A 115 10.55 7.87 10.60
C ARG A 115 9.07 8.05 10.88
N ASP A 116 8.74 8.82 11.91
CA ASP A 116 7.34 9.05 12.32
C ASP A 116 6.58 9.84 11.24
N TRP A 117 7.20 10.85 10.65
CA TRP A 117 6.64 11.58 9.52
C TRP A 117 6.40 10.67 8.30
N CYS A 118 7.41 9.88 7.93
CA CYS A 118 7.33 8.93 6.81
C CYS A 118 6.25 7.87 7.04
N LEU A 119 6.13 7.35 8.26
CA LEU A 119 5.08 6.41 8.63
C LEU A 119 3.70 7.05 8.47
N ALA A 120 3.52 8.27 8.99
CA ALA A 120 2.25 9.00 8.85
C ALA A 120 1.91 9.26 7.37
N GLN A 121 2.88 9.70 6.58
CA GLN A 121 2.71 9.99 5.16
C GLN A 121 2.39 8.72 4.34
N GLY A 122 3.13 7.63 4.55
CA GLY A 122 2.88 6.36 3.87
C GLY A 122 1.53 5.75 4.24
N THR A 123 1.14 5.88 5.51
CA THR A 123 -0.20 5.52 6.00
C THR A 123 -1.27 6.32 5.26
N TRP A 124 -1.10 7.63 5.12
CA TRP A 124 -2.03 8.50 4.40
C TRP A 124 -2.11 8.18 2.89
N LEU A 125 -0.99 7.90 2.24
CA LEU A 125 -0.97 7.52 0.81
C LEU A 125 -1.66 6.17 0.57
N GLN A 126 -1.37 5.17 1.40
CA GLN A 126 -2.02 3.87 1.30
C GLN A 126 -3.52 3.98 1.61
N TRP A 127 -3.88 4.81 2.58
CA TRP A 127 -5.26 5.15 2.90
C TRP A 127 -6.00 5.71 1.67
N ARG A 128 -5.43 6.73 1.01
CA ARG A 128 -6.01 7.34 -0.19
C ARG A 128 -6.19 6.33 -1.32
N ARG A 129 -5.21 5.45 -1.52
CA ARG A 129 -5.28 4.37 -2.51
C ARG A 129 -6.45 3.43 -2.24
N LEU A 130 -6.71 3.07 -0.98
CA LEU A 130 -7.74 2.12 -0.61
C LEU A 130 -9.14 2.74 -0.48
N GLU A 131 -9.22 4.05 -0.22
CA GLU A 131 -10.49 4.76 -0.06
C GLU A 131 -11.39 4.63 -1.29
N GLY A 132 -10.84 4.76 -2.50
CA GLY A 132 -11.61 4.65 -3.74
C GLY A 132 -12.32 3.30 -3.88
N ILE A 133 -11.64 2.21 -3.52
CA ILE A 133 -12.25 0.87 -3.50
C ILE A 133 -13.26 0.73 -2.38
N TYR A 134 -12.97 1.23 -1.18
CA TYR A 134 -13.92 1.15 -0.10
C TYR A 134 -15.25 1.81 -0.51
N ARG A 135 -15.18 3.03 -1.05
CA ARG A 135 -16.38 3.76 -1.51
C ARG A 135 -17.11 2.98 -2.59
N GLN A 136 -16.39 2.52 -3.60
CA GLN A 136 -17.01 1.78 -4.69
C GLN A 136 -17.58 0.41 -4.28
N GLU A 137 -16.84 -0.42 -3.54
CA GLU A 137 -17.37 -1.71 -3.07
C GLU A 137 -18.55 -1.52 -2.12
N ILE A 138 -18.51 -0.55 -1.22
CA ILE A 138 -19.61 -0.32 -0.27
C ILE A 138 -20.83 0.28 -0.97
N ASP A 139 -20.63 1.25 -1.86
CA ASP A 139 -21.73 1.92 -2.56
C ASP A 139 -22.33 1.01 -3.65
N ASP A 140 -21.51 0.32 -4.46
CA ASP A 140 -21.99 -0.66 -5.44
C ASP A 140 -22.69 -1.83 -4.73
N PHE A 141 -22.15 -2.30 -3.59
CA PHE A 141 -22.81 -3.35 -2.82
C PHE A 141 -24.15 -2.88 -2.27
N ARG A 142 -24.21 -1.68 -1.66
CA ARG A 142 -25.45 -1.09 -1.13
C ARG A 142 -26.53 -0.92 -2.21
N GLN A 143 -26.12 -0.65 -3.45
CA GLN A 143 -27.02 -0.51 -4.60
C GLN A 143 -27.39 -1.85 -5.25
N SER A 144 -26.69 -2.94 -4.91
CA SER A 144 -26.92 -4.25 -5.51
C SER A 144 -28.11 -5.01 -4.89
N ASP A 145 -28.76 -5.86 -5.69
CA ASP A 145 -29.77 -6.81 -5.20
C ASP A 145 -29.25 -7.68 -4.04
N ALA A 146 -27.94 -7.95 -4.01
CA ALA A 146 -27.33 -8.79 -3.00
C ALA A 146 -27.45 -8.19 -1.59
N PHE A 147 -27.46 -6.86 -1.46
CA PHE A 147 -27.65 -6.16 -0.20
C PHE A 147 -29.11 -6.21 0.29
N HIS A 148 -30.07 -6.30 -0.61
CA HIS A 148 -31.49 -6.41 -0.27
C HIS A 148 -31.95 -7.86 -0.04
N ARG A 149 -31.16 -8.85 -0.48
CA ARG A 149 -31.47 -10.27 -0.26
C ARG A 149 -31.43 -10.63 1.23
N LYS A 150 -32.51 -11.24 1.73
CA LYS A 150 -32.53 -11.80 3.09
C LYS A 150 -31.38 -12.79 3.28
N GLY A 151 -30.68 -12.66 4.42
CA GLY A 151 -29.62 -13.60 4.82
C GLY A 151 -28.24 -13.35 4.22
N TRP A 152 -27.96 -12.26 3.51
CA TRP A 152 -26.58 -11.97 3.08
C TRP A 152 -25.64 -11.75 4.27
N ARG A 153 -26.16 -11.17 5.36
CA ARG A 153 -25.39 -10.85 6.57
C ARG A 153 -24.86 -12.08 7.28
N SER A 154 -25.54 -13.22 7.23
CA SER A 154 -25.12 -14.46 7.88
C SER A 154 -24.14 -15.29 7.06
N LYS A 155 -23.81 -14.89 5.83
CA LYS A 155 -22.86 -15.62 4.98
C LYS A 155 -21.42 -15.48 5.50
N ILE A 156 -20.56 -16.41 5.10
CA ILE A 156 -19.11 -16.37 5.38
C ILE A 156 -18.47 -15.13 4.75
N ILE A 157 -17.58 -14.47 5.50
CA ILE A 157 -16.82 -13.27 5.11
C ILE A 157 -16.24 -13.39 3.69
N SER A 158 -16.37 -12.33 2.89
CA SER A 158 -15.84 -12.32 1.53
C SER A 158 -14.32 -12.11 1.51
N ARG A 159 -13.66 -12.43 0.39
CA ARG A 159 -12.22 -12.15 0.22
C ARG A 159 -11.93 -10.66 0.28
N SER A 160 -12.75 -9.82 -0.36
CA SER A 160 -12.63 -8.35 -0.29
C SER A 160 -12.69 -7.87 1.16
N GLN A 161 -13.63 -8.40 1.95
CA GLN A 161 -13.72 -8.05 3.37
C GLN A 161 -12.50 -8.52 4.17
N HIS A 162 -12.00 -9.73 3.92
CA HIS A 162 -10.76 -10.21 4.55
C HIS A 162 -9.55 -9.33 4.22
N TYR A 163 -9.41 -8.91 2.95
CA TYR A 163 -8.36 -8.00 2.52
C TYR A 163 -8.48 -6.65 3.22
N LEU A 164 -9.67 -6.04 3.19
CA LEU A 164 -9.93 -4.75 3.84
C LEU A 164 -9.68 -4.80 5.35
N ILE A 165 -10.08 -5.88 6.04
CA ILE A 165 -9.80 -6.07 7.46
C ILE A 165 -8.29 -6.18 7.72
N GLY A 166 -7.56 -6.89 6.86
CA GLY A 166 -6.09 -6.99 6.95
C GLY A 166 -5.40 -5.65 6.77
N GLU A 167 -5.83 -4.87 5.77
CA GLU A 167 -5.29 -3.52 5.55
C GLU A 167 -5.67 -2.56 6.70
N ILE A 168 -6.88 -2.65 7.25
CA ILE A 168 -7.27 -1.89 8.45
C ILE A 168 -6.36 -2.23 9.65
N HIS A 169 -6.08 -3.52 9.88
CA HIS A 169 -5.16 -3.96 10.92
C HIS A 169 -3.76 -3.35 10.72
N ARG A 170 -3.22 -3.50 9.50
CA ARG A 170 -1.89 -3.06 9.13
C ARG A 170 -1.71 -1.54 9.20
N ILE A 171 -2.65 -0.78 8.66
CA ILE A 171 -2.58 0.68 8.53
C ILE A 171 -2.86 1.37 9.88
N LEU A 172 -3.81 0.84 10.67
CA LEU A 172 -4.24 1.48 11.92
C LEU A 172 -3.62 0.86 13.17
N GLY A 173 -2.85 -0.23 13.05
CA GLY A 173 -2.30 -0.98 14.18
C GLY A 173 -3.36 -1.57 15.11
N LYS A 174 -4.63 -1.66 14.66
CA LYS A 174 -5.74 -2.17 15.47
C LYS A 174 -5.75 -3.69 15.43
N SER A 175 -5.83 -4.39 16.57
CA SER A 175 -5.93 -5.85 16.62
C SER A 175 -6.96 -6.41 15.64
N LYS A 176 -6.58 -7.46 14.88
CA LYS A 176 -7.49 -8.10 13.94
C LYS A 176 -8.68 -8.73 14.70
N PRO A 177 -9.93 -8.33 14.41
CA PRO A 177 -11.08 -8.86 15.11
C PRO A 177 -11.34 -10.31 14.69
N SER A 178 -11.88 -11.12 15.60
CA SER A 178 -12.47 -12.41 15.26
C SER A 178 -13.90 -12.16 14.80
N LEU A 179 -14.14 -12.22 13.50
CA LEU A 179 -15.46 -12.03 12.88
C LEU A 179 -15.87 -13.34 12.21
N ALA A 180 -17.13 -13.72 12.31
CA ALA A 180 -17.65 -14.97 11.76
C ALA A 180 -18.45 -14.75 10.47
N THR A 181 -19.08 -13.58 10.32
CA THR A 181 -20.09 -13.34 9.28
C THR A 181 -19.80 -12.11 8.42
N ARG A 182 -20.35 -12.08 7.21
CA ARG A 182 -20.32 -10.93 6.29
C ARG A 182 -20.92 -9.69 6.91
N GLY A 183 -21.96 -9.83 7.73
CA GLY A 183 -22.61 -8.73 8.42
C GLY A 183 -21.66 -8.10 9.44
N GLU A 184 -21.03 -8.92 10.29
CA GLU A 184 -20.02 -8.44 11.25
C GLU A 184 -18.81 -7.82 10.55
N ALA A 185 -18.34 -8.41 9.45
CA ALA A 185 -17.28 -7.85 8.63
C ALA A 185 -17.70 -6.52 7.99
N TYR A 186 -18.91 -6.44 7.45
CA TYR A 186 -19.46 -5.21 6.88
C TYR A 186 -19.57 -4.11 7.93
N ASP A 187 -20.08 -4.42 9.12
CA ASP A 187 -20.22 -3.44 10.20
C ASP A 187 -18.84 -3.02 10.75
N TYR A 188 -17.90 -3.95 10.90
CA TYR A 188 -16.52 -3.64 11.29
C TYR A 188 -15.83 -2.78 10.23
N ILE A 189 -15.95 -3.12 8.95
CA ILE A 189 -15.39 -2.32 7.86
C ILE A 189 -16.05 -0.95 7.79
N ALA A 190 -17.36 -0.86 8.02
CA ALA A 190 -18.06 0.42 8.08
C ALA A 190 -17.65 1.25 9.31
N ALA A 191 -17.36 0.63 10.45
CA ALA A 191 -16.97 1.33 11.68
C ALA A 191 -15.46 1.62 11.78
N ALA A 192 -14.62 0.74 11.22
CA ALA A 192 -13.16 0.78 11.29
C ALA A 192 -12.51 1.28 10.00
N GLY A 193 -13.10 0.96 8.84
CA GLY A 193 -12.81 1.55 7.52
C GLY A 193 -13.69 2.77 7.21
N GLY A 194 -14.75 3.01 7.99
CA GLY A 194 -15.37 4.32 8.23
C GLY A 194 -15.04 4.86 9.62
N ASN A 195 -13.76 4.81 9.99
CA ASN A 195 -13.24 5.53 11.14
C ASN A 195 -13.63 7.02 11.01
N PRO A 196 -13.90 7.76 12.09
CA PRO A 196 -13.94 9.23 12.04
C PRO A 196 -12.69 9.86 11.38
N ARG A 197 -11.52 9.18 11.42
CA ARG A 197 -10.30 9.52 10.64
C ARG A 197 -10.33 9.17 9.14
N PHE A 198 -11.41 8.59 8.64
CA PHE A 198 -11.70 8.37 7.22
C PHE A 198 -12.85 9.29 6.76
N TRP A 199 -13.61 9.88 7.69
CA TRP A 199 -14.54 10.99 7.44
C TRP A 199 -13.83 12.35 7.50
N GLN A 200 -12.75 12.44 8.27
CA GLN A 200 -11.74 13.50 8.19
C GLN A 200 -10.44 12.86 7.77
N ALA A 201 -9.90 13.26 6.61
CA ALA A 201 -8.56 12.86 6.20
C ALA A 201 -7.59 13.04 7.39
N PRO A 202 -6.64 12.10 7.64
CA PRO A 202 -5.52 12.41 8.52
C PRO A 202 -4.92 13.73 8.02
N PRO A 203 -4.59 14.69 8.89
CA PRO A 203 -3.97 15.92 8.43
C PRO A 203 -2.76 15.51 7.59
N ALA A 204 -2.71 16.03 6.35
CA ALA A 204 -1.51 15.87 5.55
C ALA A 204 -0.36 16.36 6.44
N PRO A 205 0.64 15.51 6.72
CA PRO A 205 1.69 15.92 7.62
C PRO A 205 2.37 17.14 6.98
N GLU A 206 2.57 18.19 7.77
CA GLU A 206 3.25 19.39 7.28
C GLU A 206 4.58 18.99 6.63
N PRO A 207 4.99 19.66 5.54
CA PRO A 207 6.27 19.40 4.90
C PRO A 207 7.38 19.47 5.94
N TRP A 208 7.98 18.33 6.28
CA TRP A 208 9.09 18.29 7.22
C TRP A 208 10.36 18.95 6.65
N TRP A 209 10.38 19.21 5.34
CA TRP A 209 11.42 19.93 4.60
C TRP A 209 11.14 21.45 4.48
N GLY A 210 10.15 21.97 5.21
CA GLY A 210 9.68 23.35 5.16
C GLY A 210 10.14 24.27 6.30
N SER A 211 11.32 24.04 6.88
CA SER A 211 12.00 24.98 7.79
C SER A 211 13.47 25.12 7.43
#